data_AF-A0A1G4FK86-F1
#
_entry.id   AF-A0A1G4FK86-F1
#
_cell.length_a   1.000
_cell.length_b   1.000
_cell.length_c   1.000
_cell.angle_alpha   90.00
_cell.angle_beta   90.00
_cell.angle_gamma   90.00
#
_symmetry.space_group_name_H-M   'P 1'
#
loop_
_entity.id
_entity.type
_entity.pdbx_description
1 polymer ?
#
loop_
_entity_poly.entity_id
_entity_poly.type
_entity_poly.pdbx_seq_one_letter_code
_entity_poly.pdbx_strand_id
1 'polypeptide(L)'
;MLLRNSLKQMGRTKARTIVFLLLTVLTVTFLSLGINLWRTCNDNMEKYEKVFTTVGVVNQKENSVELKQSWNSARKEYTYWDEPIYDYILPISLLDFKGAGYIIKPEQRPYYGAYSPGIKIMSSKEEEYVEGKLDSIVEIVAYGDCIPSDPVKVKVKRVLHGTFDLEGTDIWLCDEFNDNPGLLEKGKTYITFIEQIPNEHKDSYMERSYEFIPENLTISTQRNKKGETVAGEDMLSEKWEEVTDNFYETEKVKKWENLGKAEDRFFEDTFPVVPTNKTEFLMEFNQGSASICDGRDITKEEYEEGDKVCIIHWKFAQINNLKVGDNLNLKLYYADYEKSASQIFRANGTVSDFGLLNAQGEEYPVFEDSNYKIVGFYSNTVNPEAEPTGYELGRNAVVIPSKSVKNSDENNIVGYGPMKGYNTSFQIPNGTTKEYMEKFKALGISNLEVEFYDGGYEKLSSGMQNLKTVAVVLVAVSGATTLAILFFFVFLFISKQKKRTAIERSLGMNRKECTLSMLYGILIIISIGAVIGSFAGFKTADFIMSKSTNMETELYSTAFSNWVNNSDKIANLSEINVSANPLTPVVVCLVVILVSFVISLIFIKNNLKAEPLELLSKSEE
;
A
#
# COMPACT_ATOMS: atom_id res chain seq x y z
N MET A 1 53.80 31.28 33.01
CA MET A 1 54.56 30.58 34.08
C MET A 1 53.76 29.46 34.74
N LEU A 2 52.50 29.71 35.15
CA LEU A 2 51.61 28.72 35.81
C LEU A 2 51.34 27.46 34.98
N LEU A 3 51.04 27.59 33.68
CA LEU A 3 50.79 26.47 32.76
C LEU A 3 52.01 25.53 32.61
N ARG A 4 53.22 26.11 32.52
CA ARG A 4 54.50 25.38 32.39
C ARG A 4 54.82 24.54 33.63
N ASN A 5 54.45 25.04 34.82
CA ASN A 5 54.63 24.33 36.08
C ASN A 5 53.65 23.15 36.21
N SER A 6 52.41 23.33 35.75
CA SER A 6 51.40 22.25 35.70
C SER A 6 51.84 21.12 34.76
N LEU A 7 52.33 21.44 33.56
CA LEU A 7 52.82 20.46 32.57
C LEU A 7 54.04 19.66 33.07
N LYS A 8 55.02 20.34 33.69
CA LYS A 8 56.20 19.65 34.30
C LYS A 8 55.79 18.65 35.39
N GLN A 9 54.69 18.91 36.10
CA GLN A 9 54.20 18.04 37.16
C GLN A 9 53.48 16.80 36.62
N MET A 10 52.70 16.93 35.55
CA MET A 10 52.13 15.76 34.85
C MET A 10 53.22 14.78 34.41
N GLY A 11 54.38 15.32 34.00
CA GLY A 11 55.57 14.53 33.69
C GLY A 11 56.19 13.75 34.86
N ARG A 12 55.82 14.03 36.12
CA ARG A 12 56.30 13.31 37.32
C ARG A 12 55.35 12.20 37.80
N THR A 13 54.10 12.18 37.32
CA THR A 13 53.08 11.15 37.65
C THR A 13 52.53 10.44 36.41
N LYS A 14 53.39 10.23 35.40
CA LYS A 14 53.03 9.83 34.03
C LYS A 14 52.05 8.66 33.96
N ALA A 15 52.33 7.56 34.67
CA ALA A 15 51.50 6.35 34.60
C ALA A 15 50.04 6.59 35.04
N ARG A 16 49.83 7.30 36.15
CA ARG A 16 48.47 7.56 36.67
C ARG A 16 47.70 8.55 35.78
N THR A 17 48.38 9.60 35.30
CA THR A 17 47.79 10.57 34.39
C THR A 17 47.35 9.91 33.08
N ILE A 18 48.16 8.99 32.54
CA ILE A 18 47.81 8.21 31.34
C ILE A 18 46.58 7.32 31.62
N VAL A 19 46.54 6.62 32.76
CA VAL A 19 45.39 5.78 33.13
C VAL A 19 44.10 6.59 33.21
N PHE A 20 44.12 7.76 33.86
CA PHE A 20 42.94 8.64 33.93
C PHE A 20 42.51 9.20 32.58
N LEU A 21 43.47 9.54 31.71
CA LEU A 21 43.16 9.95 30.35
C LEU A 21 42.47 8.82 29.58
N LEU A 22 42.99 7.60 29.63
CA LEU A 22 42.41 6.44 28.96
C LEU A 22 41.01 6.10 29.48
N LEU A 23 40.82 6.13 30.81
CA LEU A 23 39.51 5.92 31.42
C LEU A 23 38.51 7.01 31.03
N THR A 24 38.95 8.27 30.95
CA THR A 24 38.12 9.39 30.47
C THR A 24 37.75 9.18 29.01
N VAL A 25 38.70 8.82 28.14
CA VAL A 25 38.42 8.51 26.73
C VAL A 25 37.38 7.40 26.64
N LEU A 26 37.60 6.27 27.32
CA LEU A 26 36.71 5.10 27.24
C LEU A 26 35.29 5.42 27.70
N THR A 27 35.15 6.07 28.86
CA THR A 27 33.82 6.37 29.42
C THR A 27 33.09 7.45 28.65
N VAL A 28 33.79 8.48 28.16
CA VAL A 28 33.20 9.47 27.27
C VAL A 28 32.85 8.88 25.90
N THR A 29 33.61 7.90 25.39
CA THR A 29 33.24 7.13 24.19
C THR A 29 31.92 6.42 24.38
N PHE A 30 31.73 5.67 25.47
CA PHE A 30 30.47 4.98 25.73
C PHE A 30 29.30 5.94 25.97
N LEU A 31 29.55 7.05 26.66
CA LEU A 31 28.53 8.08 26.88
C LEU A 31 28.10 8.75 25.57
N SER A 32 29.07 9.14 24.74
CA SER A 32 28.80 9.71 23.42
C SER A 32 28.08 8.69 22.51
N LEU A 33 28.52 7.43 22.52
CA LEU A 33 27.86 6.34 21.79
C LEU A 33 26.39 6.20 22.20
N GLY A 34 26.11 6.09 23.51
CA GLY A 34 24.75 5.93 24.02
C GLY A 34 23.84 7.12 23.67
N ILE A 35 24.34 8.35 23.80
CA ILE A 35 23.55 9.56 23.46
C ILE A 35 23.26 9.61 21.97
N ASN A 36 24.24 9.31 21.11
CA ASN A 36 24.03 9.27 19.66
C ASN A 36 23.01 8.21 19.26
N LEU A 37 23.16 6.97 19.76
CA LEU A 37 22.21 5.89 19.47
C LEU A 37 20.79 6.24 19.93
N TRP A 38 20.64 6.77 21.15
CA TRP A 38 19.33 7.15 21.69
C TRP A 38 18.65 8.21 20.81
N ARG A 39 19.39 9.24 20.40
CA ARG A 39 18.87 10.31 19.54
C ARG A 39 18.48 9.78 18.16
N THR A 40 19.38 9.06 17.50
CA THR A 40 19.12 8.49 16.17
C THR A 40 17.92 7.53 16.20
N CYS A 41 17.78 6.71 17.25
CA CYS A 41 16.61 5.85 17.41
C CYS A 41 15.31 6.66 17.46
N ASN A 42 15.31 7.76 18.22
CA ASN A 42 14.13 8.62 18.37
C ASN A 42 13.77 9.32 17.05
N ASP A 43 14.78 9.85 16.35
CA ASP A 43 14.60 10.53 15.06
C ASP A 43 14.12 9.53 13.98
N ASN A 44 14.63 8.29 13.97
CA ASN A 44 14.17 7.25 13.04
C ASN A 44 12.74 6.80 13.35
N MET A 45 12.35 6.64 14.61
CA MET A 45 10.97 6.32 14.97
C MET A 45 10.00 7.41 14.48
N GLU A 46 10.34 8.69 14.61
CA GLU A 46 9.51 9.79 14.09
C GLU A 46 9.39 9.74 12.55
N LYS A 47 10.45 9.31 11.85
CA LYS A 47 10.42 9.12 10.40
C LYS A 47 9.55 7.93 9.99
N TYR A 48 9.67 6.80 10.69
CA TYR A 48 8.85 5.62 10.44
C TYR A 48 7.36 5.96 10.53
N GLU A 49 6.97 6.77 11.51
CA GLU A 49 5.59 7.23 11.64
C GLU A 49 5.07 8.04 10.45
N LYS A 50 5.95 8.75 9.75
CA LYS A 50 5.58 9.58 8.58
C LYS A 50 5.57 8.80 7.27
N VAL A 51 6.41 7.77 7.17
CA VAL A 51 6.63 7.01 5.92
C VAL A 51 5.68 5.81 5.83
N PHE A 52 5.42 5.12 6.94
CA PHE A 52 4.57 3.94 6.94
C PHE A 52 3.10 4.31 7.14
N THR A 53 2.24 3.55 6.47
CA THR A 53 0.78 3.62 6.61
C THR A 53 0.28 2.23 6.95
N THR A 54 -0.47 2.11 8.04
CA THR A 54 -1.12 0.85 8.44
C THR A 54 -2.52 0.80 7.86
N VAL A 55 -2.70 -0.08 6.86
CA VAL A 55 -3.96 -0.30 6.16
C VAL A 55 -4.60 -1.59 6.68
N GLY A 56 -5.86 -1.51 7.08
CA GLY A 56 -6.68 -2.69 7.33
C GLY A 56 -7.51 -3.00 6.09
N VAL A 57 -7.52 -4.26 5.66
CA VAL A 57 -8.46 -4.79 4.65
C VAL A 57 -9.43 -5.76 5.29
N VAL A 58 -10.63 -5.89 4.73
CA VAL A 58 -11.70 -6.69 5.34
C VAL A 58 -12.26 -7.70 4.36
N ASN A 59 -12.37 -8.96 4.79
CA ASN A 59 -13.07 -10.02 4.08
C ASN A 59 -14.27 -10.48 4.88
N GLN A 60 -15.44 -10.55 4.27
CA GLN A 60 -16.59 -11.27 4.81
C GLN A 60 -16.47 -12.75 4.43
N LYS A 61 -16.60 -13.62 5.43
CA LYS A 61 -16.62 -15.06 5.26
C LYS A 61 -17.93 -15.52 4.64
N GLU A 62 -17.84 -16.47 3.73
CA GLU A 62 -18.97 -17.24 3.24
C GLU A 62 -19.62 -18.03 4.38
N ASN A 63 -20.95 -18.17 4.31
CA ASN A 63 -21.73 -18.96 5.26
C ASN A 63 -21.64 -20.45 4.90
N SER A 64 -21.62 -20.73 3.60
CA SER A 64 -21.47 -22.07 3.04
C SER A 64 -20.87 -21.98 1.64
N VAL A 65 -20.61 -23.15 1.06
CA VAL A 65 -20.21 -23.30 -0.34
C VAL A 65 -21.26 -24.18 -1.00
N GLU A 66 -21.77 -23.74 -2.15
CA GLU A 66 -22.64 -24.55 -3.02
C GLU A 66 -21.84 -25.08 -4.19
N LEU A 67 -22.07 -26.34 -4.54
CA LEU A 67 -21.53 -26.91 -5.77
C LEU A 67 -22.38 -26.43 -6.95
N LYS A 68 -21.81 -25.58 -7.79
CA LYS A 68 -22.40 -25.23 -9.08
C LYS A 68 -21.86 -26.15 -10.16
N GLN A 69 -22.63 -26.26 -11.23
CA GLN A 69 -22.29 -27.08 -12.38
C GLN A 69 -22.65 -26.36 -13.67
N SER A 70 -21.84 -26.55 -14.71
CA SER A 70 -22.14 -26.18 -16.09
C SER A 70 -22.05 -27.43 -16.95
N TRP A 71 -23.04 -27.66 -17.79
CA TRP A 71 -22.94 -28.67 -18.84
C TRP A 71 -21.95 -28.21 -19.91
N ASN A 72 -21.31 -29.15 -20.60
CA ASN A 72 -20.59 -28.90 -21.83
C ASN A 72 -21.05 -29.91 -22.88
N SER A 73 -21.66 -29.42 -23.95
CA SER A 73 -22.29 -30.26 -24.96
C SER A 73 -21.29 -31.02 -25.83
N ALA A 74 -20.11 -30.47 -26.10
CA ALA A 74 -19.07 -31.16 -26.87
C ALA A 74 -18.48 -32.37 -26.15
N ARG A 75 -18.30 -32.27 -24.83
CA ARG A 75 -17.72 -33.32 -23.97
C ARG A 75 -18.77 -34.23 -23.35
N LYS A 76 -20.04 -33.80 -23.34
CA LYS A 76 -21.19 -34.47 -22.71
C LYS A 76 -20.95 -34.73 -21.22
N GLU A 77 -20.37 -33.75 -20.53
CA GLU A 77 -20.05 -33.83 -19.10
C GLU A 77 -20.33 -32.51 -18.37
N TYR A 78 -20.52 -32.59 -17.06
CA TYR A 78 -20.61 -31.39 -16.21
C TYR A 78 -19.23 -31.02 -15.68
N THR A 79 -18.92 -29.72 -15.75
CA THR A 79 -17.85 -29.12 -14.97
C THR A 79 -18.43 -28.60 -13.66
N TYR A 80 -17.75 -28.87 -12.54
CA TYR A 80 -18.20 -28.49 -11.21
C TYR A 80 -17.23 -27.48 -10.58
N TRP A 81 -17.77 -26.50 -9.86
CA TRP A 81 -16.98 -25.59 -9.05
C TRP A 81 -17.74 -25.18 -7.79
N ASP A 82 -16.97 -24.77 -6.80
CA ASP A 82 -17.46 -24.28 -5.52
C ASP A 82 -17.82 -22.80 -5.64
N GLU A 83 -19.07 -22.44 -5.34
CA GLU A 83 -19.54 -21.06 -5.26
C GLU A 83 -19.77 -20.65 -3.79
N PRO A 84 -19.13 -19.57 -3.32
CA PRO A 84 -19.34 -19.07 -1.96
C PRO A 84 -20.74 -18.47 -1.81
N ILE A 85 -21.48 -18.92 -0.80
CA ILE A 85 -22.82 -18.44 -0.49
C ILE A 85 -22.79 -17.56 0.76
N TYR A 86 -23.47 -16.43 0.67
CA TYR A 86 -23.62 -15.45 1.74
C TYR A 86 -25.09 -15.30 2.10
N ASP A 87 -25.45 -15.53 3.36
CA ASP A 87 -26.85 -15.41 3.82
C ASP A 87 -27.34 -13.95 3.73
N TYR A 88 -26.41 -13.00 3.89
CA TYR A 88 -26.64 -11.56 3.84
C TYR A 88 -25.32 -10.82 3.60
N ILE A 89 -25.39 -9.67 2.95
CA ILE A 89 -24.26 -8.74 2.85
C ILE A 89 -24.19 -7.92 4.13
N LEU A 90 -23.06 -7.98 4.83
CA LEU A 90 -22.88 -7.27 6.09
C LEU A 90 -22.68 -5.77 5.85
N PRO A 91 -23.32 -4.90 6.65
CA PRO A 91 -23.15 -3.47 6.48
C PRO A 91 -21.78 -3.03 7.01
N ILE A 92 -21.13 -2.13 6.28
CA ILE A 92 -19.83 -1.56 6.65
C ILE A 92 -19.83 -0.87 8.01
N SER A 93 -20.99 -0.41 8.49
CA SER A 93 -21.15 0.21 9.81
C SER A 93 -20.74 -0.71 10.96
N LEU A 94 -20.66 -2.02 10.76
CA LEU A 94 -20.14 -2.96 11.76
C LEU A 94 -18.65 -2.75 12.06
N LEU A 95 -17.91 -2.14 11.14
CA LEU A 95 -16.52 -1.76 11.36
C LEU A 95 -16.41 -0.41 12.09
N ASP A 96 -17.43 0.47 12.09
CA ASP A 96 -17.35 1.77 12.78
C ASP A 96 -17.69 1.64 14.28
N PHE A 97 -16.72 1.22 15.09
CA PHE A 97 -16.88 1.03 16.53
C PHE A 97 -15.98 1.95 17.37
N LYS A 98 -16.44 2.22 18.59
CA LYS A 98 -15.72 3.10 19.54
C LYS A 98 -14.36 2.50 19.89
N GLY A 99 -13.31 3.32 19.72
CA GLY A 99 -11.95 2.96 20.09
C GLY A 99 -11.16 2.26 18.99
N ALA A 100 -11.71 2.12 17.77
CA ALA A 100 -10.97 1.66 16.60
C ALA A 100 -9.81 2.58 16.22
N GLY A 101 -9.91 3.87 16.56
CA GLY A 101 -8.81 4.84 16.37
C GLY A 101 -8.56 5.24 14.92
N TYR A 102 -9.53 5.08 14.02
CA TYR A 102 -9.40 5.37 12.58
C TYR A 102 -8.77 6.73 12.27
N ILE A 103 -7.78 6.71 11.36
CA ILE A 103 -7.32 7.90 10.63
C ILE A 103 -8.26 8.14 9.44
N ILE A 104 -8.52 7.08 8.68
CA ILE A 104 -9.52 7.04 7.59
C ILE A 104 -10.48 5.91 7.92
N LYS A 105 -11.78 6.22 7.92
CA LYS A 105 -12.82 5.25 8.25
C LYS A 105 -12.94 4.14 7.18
N PRO A 106 -13.51 2.98 7.53
CA PRO A 106 -13.84 1.93 6.58
C PRO A 106 -14.70 2.43 5.43
N GLU A 107 -14.31 2.05 4.21
CA GLU A 107 -15.03 2.27 2.97
C GLU A 107 -15.05 0.98 2.15
N GLN A 108 -16.22 0.61 1.63
CA GLN A 108 -16.37 -0.40 0.58
C GLN A 108 -16.50 0.39 -0.72
N ARG A 109 -15.40 0.46 -1.46
CA ARG A 109 -15.31 1.24 -2.70
C ARG A 109 -15.85 0.43 -3.88
N PRO A 110 -16.53 1.06 -4.84
CA PRO A 110 -16.75 0.43 -6.13
C PRO A 110 -15.51 0.60 -7.02
N TYR A 111 -15.50 -0.03 -8.18
CA TYR A 111 -14.92 0.60 -9.36
C TYR A 111 -16.05 1.08 -10.28
N TYR A 112 -15.75 2.08 -11.10
CA TYR A 112 -16.69 2.61 -12.07
C TYR A 112 -16.27 2.25 -13.49
N GLY A 113 -17.23 1.99 -14.36
CA GLY A 113 -17.02 2.04 -15.79
C GLY A 113 -17.10 3.48 -16.29
N ALA A 114 -16.12 3.87 -17.09
CA ALA A 114 -16.11 5.18 -17.73
C ALA A 114 -15.72 5.05 -19.20
N TYR A 115 -16.28 5.93 -20.02
CA TYR A 115 -15.78 6.19 -21.36
C TYR A 115 -15.40 7.66 -21.50
N SER A 116 -14.57 7.95 -22.51
CA SER A 116 -14.12 9.30 -22.81
C SER A 116 -14.06 9.49 -24.33
N PRO A 117 -14.83 10.42 -24.92
CA PRO A 117 -14.84 10.59 -26.36
C PRO A 117 -13.45 10.85 -26.95
N GLY A 118 -13.03 10.04 -27.91
CA GLY A 118 -11.74 10.17 -28.59
C GLY A 118 -10.54 9.56 -27.86
N ILE A 119 -10.77 8.88 -26.73
CA ILE A 119 -9.77 8.08 -26.04
C ILE A 119 -9.81 6.64 -26.54
N LYS A 120 -8.65 6.12 -26.91
CA LYS A 120 -8.44 4.72 -27.27
C LYS A 120 -8.12 3.89 -26.04
N ILE A 121 -8.81 2.77 -25.86
CA ILE A 121 -8.54 1.80 -24.79
C ILE A 121 -7.70 0.60 -25.26
N MET A 122 -7.53 0.44 -26.57
CA MET A 122 -6.82 -0.66 -27.21
C MET A 122 -5.76 -0.16 -28.19
N SER A 123 -4.73 -0.97 -28.42
CA SER A 123 -3.81 -0.78 -29.53
C SER A 123 -4.45 -1.21 -30.85
N SER A 124 -3.95 -0.73 -31.99
CA SER A 124 -4.50 -1.10 -33.30
C SER A 124 -4.46 -2.60 -33.62
N LYS A 125 -3.56 -3.36 -33.00
CA LYS A 125 -3.52 -4.82 -33.13
C LYS A 125 -4.62 -5.51 -32.34
N GLU A 126 -4.97 -4.95 -31.18
CA GLU A 126 -6.09 -5.43 -30.37
C GLU A 126 -7.43 -5.06 -31.03
N GLU A 127 -7.54 -3.85 -31.60
CA GLU A 127 -8.68 -3.42 -32.41
C GLU A 127 -8.95 -4.44 -33.54
N GLU A 128 -7.94 -4.78 -34.35
CA GLU A 128 -8.08 -5.76 -35.46
C GLU A 128 -8.54 -7.16 -35.00
N TYR A 129 -8.09 -7.61 -33.81
CA TYR A 129 -8.51 -8.89 -33.25
C TYR A 129 -9.98 -8.88 -32.80
N VAL A 130 -10.43 -7.79 -32.18
CA VAL A 130 -11.82 -7.61 -31.74
C VAL A 130 -12.75 -7.46 -32.95
N GLU A 131 -12.37 -6.66 -33.95
CA GLU A 131 -13.11 -6.52 -35.22
C GLU A 131 -13.26 -7.86 -35.97
N GLY A 132 -12.35 -8.81 -35.75
CA GLY A 132 -12.42 -10.14 -36.34
C GLY A 132 -13.43 -11.08 -35.69
N LYS A 133 -14.02 -10.72 -34.55
CA LYS A 133 -15.05 -11.53 -33.88
C LYS A 133 -16.38 -11.41 -34.62
N LEU A 134 -17.10 -12.53 -34.71
CA LEU A 134 -18.41 -12.60 -35.36
C LEU A 134 -19.58 -12.49 -34.37
N ASP A 135 -19.32 -11.97 -33.17
CA ASP A 135 -20.32 -11.81 -32.12
C ASP A 135 -21.37 -10.80 -32.59
N SER A 136 -22.66 -11.14 -32.49
CA SER A 136 -23.72 -10.38 -33.15
C SER A 136 -25.09 -10.60 -32.52
N ILE A 137 -25.99 -9.63 -32.67
CA ILE A 137 -27.41 -9.82 -32.38
C ILE A 137 -28.11 -10.16 -33.68
N VAL A 138 -28.70 -11.36 -33.76
CA VAL A 138 -29.23 -11.91 -35.02
C VAL A 138 -30.66 -12.39 -34.87
N GLU A 139 -31.45 -12.24 -35.93
CA GLU A 139 -32.68 -13.00 -36.14
C GLU A 139 -32.33 -14.25 -36.96
N ILE A 140 -32.53 -15.42 -36.38
CA ILE A 140 -32.29 -16.72 -37.02
C ILE A 140 -33.60 -17.40 -37.42
N VAL A 141 -33.54 -18.25 -38.44
CA VAL A 141 -34.64 -19.15 -38.84
C VAL A 141 -34.17 -20.60 -38.89
N ALA A 142 -34.95 -21.49 -38.27
CA ALA A 142 -34.68 -22.92 -38.27
C ALA A 142 -35.17 -23.58 -39.57
N TYR A 143 -34.32 -24.40 -40.21
CA TYR A 143 -34.66 -25.15 -41.43
C TYR A 143 -35.65 -26.30 -41.20
N GLY A 144 -35.65 -26.83 -39.97
CA GLY A 144 -36.49 -27.92 -39.50
C GLY A 144 -36.65 -27.82 -37.98
N ASP A 145 -37.53 -28.63 -37.42
CA ASP A 145 -37.65 -28.74 -35.96
C ASP A 145 -36.33 -29.29 -35.42
N CYS A 146 -35.64 -28.53 -34.56
CA CYS A 146 -34.35 -28.93 -34.00
C CYS A 146 -34.16 -28.48 -32.56
N ILE A 147 -33.36 -29.23 -31.82
CA ILE A 147 -32.91 -28.89 -30.47
C ILE A 147 -31.40 -28.66 -30.57
N PRO A 148 -30.86 -27.49 -30.19
CA PRO A 148 -29.45 -27.16 -30.36
C PRO A 148 -28.54 -27.80 -29.28
N SER A 149 -28.79 -29.06 -28.90
CA SER A 149 -27.95 -29.84 -27.95
C SER A 149 -26.62 -30.32 -28.55
N ASP A 150 -26.49 -30.15 -29.86
CA ASP A 150 -25.34 -30.35 -30.71
C ASP A 150 -25.42 -29.26 -31.81
N PRO A 151 -24.34 -29.00 -32.59
CA PRO A 151 -24.35 -27.95 -33.60
C PRO A 151 -25.43 -28.17 -34.66
N VAL A 152 -26.45 -27.32 -34.67
CA VAL A 152 -27.55 -27.34 -35.66
C VAL A 152 -27.39 -26.21 -36.67
N LYS A 153 -27.74 -26.50 -37.93
CA LYS A 153 -27.66 -25.51 -38.99
C LYS A 153 -28.88 -24.60 -38.95
N VAL A 154 -28.66 -23.30 -38.79
CA VAL A 154 -29.71 -22.27 -38.89
C VAL A 154 -29.30 -21.21 -39.90
N LYS A 155 -30.27 -20.46 -40.43
CA LYS A 155 -30.00 -19.34 -41.32
C LYS A 155 -30.12 -18.04 -40.57
N VAL A 156 -29.14 -17.16 -40.70
CA VAL A 156 -29.25 -15.77 -40.24
C VAL A 156 -30.15 -15.05 -41.23
N LYS A 157 -31.35 -14.69 -40.78
CA LYS A 157 -32.33 -13.97 -41.59
C LYS A 157 -32.05 -12.47 -41.62
N ARG A 158 -31.62 -11.92 -40.47
CA ARG A 158 -31.32 -10.50 -40.31
C ARG A 158 -30.26 -10.32 -39.23
N VAL A 159 -29.37 -9.36 -39.40
CA VAL A 159 -28.46 -8.89 -38.34
C VAL A 159 -29.01 -7.59 -37.78
N LEU A 160 -29.23 -7.53 -36.46
CA LEU A 160 -29.65 -6.31 -35.78
C LEU A 160 -28.43 -5.49 -35.34
N HIS A 161 -27.36 -6.15 -34.91
CA HIS A 161 -26.12 -5.51 -34.44
C HIS A 161 -24.92 -6.44 -34.64
N GLY A 162 -23.72 -5.88 -34.84
CA GLY A 162 -22.48 -6.64 -35.05
C GLY A 162 -22.13 -6.87 -36.53
N THR A 163 -21.80 -8.10 -36.91
CA THR A 163 -21.27 -8.44 -38.24
C THR A 163 -22.39 -8.61 -39.26
N PHE A 164 -22.70 -7.54 -40.01
CA PHE A 164 -23.74 -7.55 -41.04
C PHE A 164 -23.51 -8.53 -42.19
N ASP A 165 -22.26 -8.94 -42.44
CA ASP A 165 -21.91 -9.94 -43.46
C ASP A 165 -22.50 -11.34 -43.16
N LEU A 166 -22.96 -11.58 -41.92
CA LEU A 166 -23.69 -12.80 -41.57
C LEU A 166 -25.10 -12.85 -42.16
N GLU A 167 -25.69 -11.72 -42.57
CA GLU A 167 -27.06 -11.69 -43.06
C GLU A 167 -27.24 -12.57 -44.31
N GLY A 168 -28.20 -13.50 -44.25
CA GLY A 168 -28.48 -14.46 -45.31
C GLY A 168 -27.55 -15.68 -45.34
N THR A 169 -26.54 -15.74 -44.47
CA THR A 169 -25.62 -16.88 -44.35
C THR A 169 -26.18 -18.00 -43.46
N ASP A 170 -25.55 -19.16 -43.54
CA ASP A 170 -25.81 -20.27 -42.64
C ASP A 170 -24.77 -20.29 -41.51
N ILE A 171 -25.23 -20.47 -40.26
CA ILE A 171 -24.39 -20.67 -39.09
C ILE A 171 -24.69 -21.99 -38.40
N TRP A 172 -23.75 -22.45 -37.58
CA TRP A 172 -23.91 -23.61 -36.70
C TRP A 172 -24.18 -23.12 -35.29
N LEU A 173 -25.40 -23.31 -34.81
CA LEU A 173 -25.83 -22.88 -33.49
C LEU A 173 -25.78 -24.07 -32.52
N CYS A 174 -25.22 -23.88 -31.33
CA CYS A 174 -25.23 -24.88 -30.26
C CYS A 174 -25.41 -24.18 -28.92
N ASP A 175 -26.39 -24.62 -28.12
CA ASP A 175 -26.54 -24.16 -26.73
C ASP A 175 -25.59 -24.97 -25.84
N GLU A 176 -24.30 -24.70 -26.01
CA GLU A 176 -23.18 -25.52 -25.55
C GLU A 176 -23.19 -25.77 -24.03
N PHE A 177 -23.71 -24.82 -23.26
CA PHE A 177 -23.67 -24.83 -21.80
C PHE A 177 -25.01 -25.21 -21.13
N ASN A 178 -25.96 -25.74 -21.90
CA ASN A 178 -27.30 -26.14 -21.43
C ASN A 178 -27.55 -27.63 -21.68
N ASP A 179 -27.91 -28.37 -20.63
CA ASP A 179 -28.17 -29.82 -20.70
C ASP A 179 -29.59 -30.16 -21.20
N ASN A 180 -30.47 -29.16 -21.30
CA ASN A 180 -31.81 -29.30 -21.82
C ASN A 180 -32.24 -28.07 -22.67
N PRO A 181 -31.62 -27.85 -23.84
CA PRO A 181 -31.97 -26.74 -24.73
C PRO A 181 -33.41 -26.84 -25.26
N GLY A 182 -34.04 -25.69 -25.50
CA GLY A 182 -35.38 -25.63 -26.06
C GLY A 182 -35.48 -26.03 -27.52
N LEU A 183 -36.72 -26.23 -27.98
CA LEU A 183 -37.04 -26.54 -29.37
C LEU A 183 -37.06 -25.26 -30.23
N LEU A 184 -36.33 -25.28 -31.35
CA LEU A 184 -36.51 -24.36 -32.45
C LEU A 184 -37.46 -24.99 -33.47
N GLU A 185 -38.62 -24.38 -33.70
CA GLU A 185 -39.62 -24.90 -34.62
C GLU A 185 -39.32 -24.47 -36.07
N LYS A 186 -39.58 -25.38 -37.00
CA LYS A 186 -39.36 -25.16 -38.42
C LYS A 186 -40.07 -23.91 -38.92
N GLY A 187 -39.31 -23.02 -39.55
CA GLY A 187 -39.84 -21.82 -40.21
C GLY A 187 -40.23 -20.69 -39.26
N LYS A 188 -40.14 -20.89 -37.94
CA LYS A 188 -40.19 -19.81 -36.97
C LYS A 188 -38.86 -19.07 -36.91
N THR A 189 -38.93 -17.83 -36.45
CA THR A 189 -37.77 -16.93 -36.31
C THR A 189 -37.54 -16.57 -34.86
N TYR A 190 -36.27 -16.48 -34.49
CA TYR A 190 -35.84 -16.22 -33.12
C TYR A 190 -34.76 -15.16 -33.10
N ILE A 191 -34.78 -14.29 -32.11
CA ILE A 191 -33.72 -13.31 -31.85
C ILE A 191 -32.83 -13.77 -30.71
N THR A 192 -31.52 -13.63 -30.86
CA THR A 192 -30.52 -14.00 -29.86
C THR A 192 -29.23 -13.23 -30.09
N PHE A 193 -28.41 -13.11 -29.05
CA PHE A 193 -27.00 -12.77 -29.20
C PHE A 193 -26.25 -14.07 -29.53
N ILE A 194 -25.33 -14.02 -30.49
CA ILE A 194 -24.45 -15.14 -30.83
C ILE A 194 -23.02 -14.79 -30.48
N GLU A 195 -22.32 -15.68 -29.79
CA GLU A 195 -20.87 -15.63 -29.59
C GLU A 195 -20.19 -16.74 -30.37
N GLN A 196 -19.12 -16.43 -31.10
CA GLN A 196 -18.36 -17.42 -31.85
C GLN A 196 -17.34 -18.13 -30.95
N ILE A 197 -17.39 -19.46 -30.91
CA ILE A 197 -16.43 -20.28 -30.18
C ILE A 197 -15.78 -21.35 -31.09
N PRO A 198 -14.56 -21.82 -30.77
CA PRO A 198 -13.99 -22.99 -31.42
C PRO A 198 -14.89 -24.21 -31.24
N ASN A 199 -15.08 -24.98 -32.31
CA ASN A 199 -15.86 -26.21 -32.23
C ASN A 199 -15.05 -27.32 -31.55
N GLU A 200 -15.49 -27.75 -30.35
CA GLU A 200 -14.84 -28.82 -29.59
C GLU A 200 -15.46 -30.22 -29.84
N HIS A 201 -16.52 -30.31 -30.66
CA HIS A 201 -17.21 -31.57 -30.96
C HIS A 201 -16.33 -32.49 -31.80
N LYS A 202 -15.81 -33.57 -31.21
CA LYS A 202 -14.87 -34.52 -31.85
C LYS A 202 -15.35 -35.09 -33.18
N ASP A 203 -16.65 -35.22 -33.36
CA ASP A 203 -17.24 -35.79 -34.57
C ASP A 203 -17.38 -34.77 -35.71
N SER A 204 -17.22 -33.47 -35.44
CA SER A 204 -17.44 -32.41 -36.44
C SER A 204 -16.34 -31.34 -36.52
N TYR A 205 -15.38 -31.28 -35.58
CA TYR A 205 -14.36 -30.23 -35.51
C TYR A 205 -13.45 -30.12 -36.75
N MET A 206 -13.20 -31.24 -37.46
CA MET A 206 -12.42 -31.23 -38.71
C MET A 206 -13.21 -30.73 -39.92
N GLU A 207 -14.54 -30.80 -39.87
CA GLU A 207 -15.41 -30.32 -40.94
C GLU A 207 -15.85 -28.87 -40.71
N ARG A 208 -15.86 -28.42 -39.44
CA ARG A 208 -16.35 -27.12 -39.00
C ARG A 208 -15.48 -26.66 -37.84
N SER A 209 -14.72 -25.61 -38.04
CA SER A 209 -13.75 -25.14 -37.03
C SER A 209 -14.39 -24.31 -35.91
N TYR A 210 -15.61 -23.82 -36.10
CA TYR A 210 -16.30 -22.93 -35.17
C TYR A 210 -17.81 -23.23 -35.11
N GLU A 211 -18.40 -22.83 -34.00
CA GLU A 211 -19.84 -22.79 -33.76
C GLU A 211 -20.24 -21.49 -33.05
N PHE A 212 -21.53 -21.25 -32.93
CA PHE A 212 -22.11 -20.07 -32.30
C PHE A 212 -22.99 -20.48 -31.11
N ILE A 213 -22.73 -19.88 -29.95
CA ILE A 213 -23.55 -20.08 -28.76
C ILE A 213 -24.62 -18.98 -28.66
N PRO A 214 -25.91 -19.32 -28.45
CA PRO A 214 -26.95 -18.33 -28.20
C PRO A 214 -26.88 -17.82 -26.77
N GLU A 215 -27.07 -16.51 -26.59
CA GLU A 215 -27.15 -15.84 -25.30
C GLU A 215 -28.33 -14.85 -25.27
N ASN A 216 -28.91 -14.68 -24.08
CA ASN A 216 -29.89 -13.62 -23.81
C ASN A 216 -29.31 -12.58 -22.85
N LEU A 217 -28.48 -11.69 -23.39
CA LEU A 217 -27.82 -10.63 -22.63
C LEU A 217 -28.73 -9.41 -22.37
N THR A 218 -30.02 -9.49 -22.71
CA THR A 218 -31.00 -8.42 -22.39
C THR A 218 -31.43 -8.44 -20.91
N ILE A 219 -31.07 -9.48 -20.17
CA ILE A 219 -31.39 -9.66 -18.77
C ILE A 219 -30.50 -8.72 -17.93
N SER A 220 -31.15 -7.83 -17.18
CA SER A 220 -30.44 -6.90 -16.30
C SER A 220 -29.97 -7.58 -15.01
N THR A 221 -28.72 -7.32 -14.63
CA THR A 221 -28.17 -7.72 -13.32
C THR A 221 -28.18 -6.57 -12.31
N GLN A 222 -28.88 -5.46 -12.60
CA GLN A 222 -28.86 -4.26 -11.78
C GLN A 222 -29.19 -4.59 -10.32
N ARG A 223 -28.35 -4.09 -9.40
CA ARG A 223 -28.49 -4.24 -7.96
C ARG A 223 -28.86 -2.93 -7.28
N ASN A 224 -29.43 -3.02 -6.09
CA ASN A 224 -29.51 -1.88 -5.16
C ASN A 224 -28.34 -1.91 -4.15
N LYS A 225 -28.25 -0.90 -3.28
CA LYS A 225 -27.20 -0.80 -2.23
C LYS A 225 -27.30 -1.84 -1.11
N LYS A 226 -28.20 -2.81 -1.22
CA LYS A 226 -28.32 -3.97 -0.32
C LYS A 226 -27.95 -5.29 -1.00
N GLY A 227 -27.61 -5.28 -2.29
CA GLY A 227 -27.36 -6.49 -3.08
C GLY A 227 -28.59 -7.16 -3.69
N GLU A 228 -29.78 -6.58 -3.50
CA GLU A 228 -31.01 -7.15 -4.07
C GLU A 228 -31.10 -6.77 -5.56
N THR A 229 -31.52 -7.71 -6.41
CA THR A 229 -31.77 -7.46 -7.84
C THR A 229 -32.94 -6.49 -8.00
N VAL A 230 -32.77 -5.46 -8.83
CA VAL A 230 -33.80 -4.44 -9.11
C VAL A 230 -34.78 -4.91 -10.20
N ALA A 231 -34.27 -5.63 -11.20
CA ALA A 231 -35.10 -6.29 -12.19
C ALA A 231 -35.80 -7.52 -11.56
N GLY A 232 -37.02 -7.82 -12.01
CA GLY A 232 -37.66 -9.10 -11.67
C GLY A 232 -36.87 -10.27 -12.24
N GLU A 233 -36.92 -11.43 -11.58
CA GLU A 233 -36.36 -12.69 -12.09
C GLU A 233 -37.17 -13.19 -13.29
N ASP A 234 -37.06 -12.52 -14.44
CA ASP A 234 -37.42 -13.12 -15.72
C ASP A 234 -36.23 -13.97 -16.19
N MET A 235 -35.91 -15.03 -15.45
CA MET A 235 -35.03 -16.08 -15.96
C MET A 235 -35.80 -16.84 -17.03
N LEU A 236 -35.78 -16.33 -18.26
CA LEU A 236 -36.15 -17.16 -19.40
C LEU A 236 -35.15 -18.31 -19.45
N SER A 237 -35.65 -19.55 -19.43
CA SER A 237 -34.81 -20.74 -19.61
C SER A 237 -34.13 -20.76 -20.99
N GLU A 238 -34.75 -20.10 -21.96
CA GLU A 238 -34.30 -20.02 -23.34
C GLU A 238 -33.38 -18.82 -23.56
N LYS A 239 -32.27 -19.06 -24.27
CA LYS A 239 -31.27 -18.04 -24.66
C LYS A 239 -31.68 -17.23 -25.90
N TRP A 240 -32.91 -17.39 -26.35
CA TRP A 240 -33.47 -16.74 -27.53
C TRP A 240 -34.95 -16.41 -27.30
N GLU A 241 -35.47 -15.49 -28.11
CA GLU A 241 -36.87 -15.07 -28.05
C GLU A 241 -37.55 -15.23 -29.42
N GLU A 242 -38.77 -15.77 -29.46
CA GLU A 242 -39.54 -15.91 -30.70
C GLU A 242 -39.94 -14.54 -31.26
N VAL A 243 -39.59 -14.29 -32.52
CA VAL A 243 -39.98 -13.11 -33.29
C VAL A 243 -41.37 -13.34 -33.85
N THR A 244 -42.38 -12.87 -33.11
CA THR A 244 -43.81 -12.95 -33.45
C THR A 244 -44.27 -11.78 -34.33
N ASP A 245 -45.51 -11.84 -34.82
CA ASP A 245 -46.12 -10.74 -35.56
C ASP A 245 -46.11 -9.43 -34.73
N ASN A 246 -45.64 -8.34 -35.33
CA ASN A 246 -45.39 -7.03 -34.71
C ASN A 246 -44.24 -6.97 -33.68
N PHE A 247 -43.38 -7.99 -33.57
CA PHE A 247 -42.23 -7.99 -32.64
C PHE A 247 -41.40 -6.69 -32.73
N TYR A 248 -41.14 -6.23 -33.95
CA TYR A 248 -40.38 -5.01 -34.25
C TYR A 248 -41.07 -3.70 -33.84
N GLU A 249 -42.33 -3.74 -33.42
CA GLU A 249 -43.09 -2.60 -32.91
C GLU A 249 -43.19 -2.61 -31.37
N THR A 250 -42.61 -3.62 -30.71
CA THR A 250 -42.70 -3.81 -29.25
C THR A 250 -41.50 -3.23 -28.49
N GLU A 251 -41.63 -3.08 -27.17
CA GLU A 251 -40.49 -2.74 -26.30
C GLU A 251 -39.41 -3.85 -26.25
N LYS A 252 -39.72 -5.08 -26.69
CA LYS A 252 -38.77 -6.20 -26.67
C LYS A 252 -37.61 -5.98 -27.63
N VAL A 253 -37.90 -5.57 -28.88
CA VAL A 253 -36.83 -5.29 -29.84
C VAL A 253 -35.95 -4.12 -29.40
N LYS A 254 -36.52 -3.12 -28.72
CA LYS A 254 -35.75 -1.99 -28.22
C LYS A 254 -34.68 -2.41 -27.20
N LYS A 255 -34.95 -3.44 -26.39
CA LYS A 255 -33.93 -4.01 -25.48
C LYS A 255 -32.75 -4.58 -26.25
N TRP A 256 -33.00 -5.30 -27.34
CA TRP A 256 -31.95 -5.84 -28.21
C TRP A 256 -31.17 -4.71 -28.93
N GLU A 257 -31.85 -3.66 -29.39
CA GLU A 257 -31.19 -2.49 -29.98
C GLU A 257 -30.33 -1.71 -28.96
N ASN A 258 -30.81 -1.59 -27.72
CA ASN A 258 -30.06 -0.97 -26.63
C ASN A 258 -28.87 -1.83 -26.21
N LEU A 259 -29.02 -3.15 -26.21
CA LEU A 259 -27.93 -4.09 -25.93
C LEU A 259 -26.78 -3.89 -26.91
N GLY A 260 -27.05 -3.81 -28.22
CA GLY A 260 -26.00 -3.59 -29.22
C GLY A 260 -25.17 -2.32 -28.94
N LYS A 261 -25.84 -1.21 -28.61
CA LYS A 261 -25.15 0.04 -28.24
C LYS A 261 -24.35 -0.08 -26.94
N ALA A 262 -24.88 -0.83 -25.97
CA ALA A 262 -24.22 -1.05 -24.69
C ALA A 262 -22.96 -1.92 -24.83
N GLU A 263 -23.02 -2.94 -25.70
CA GLU A 263 -21.91 -3.82 -26.08
C GLU A 263 -20.77 -3.01 -26.71
N ASP A 264 -21.06 -2.19 -27.73
CA ASP A 264 -20.06 -1.32 -28.38
C ASP A 264 -19.37 -0.43 -27.34
N ARG A 265 -20.17 0.27 -26.52
CA ARG A 265 -19.62 1.14 -25.47
C ARG A 265 -18.73 0.36 -24.49
N PHE A 266 -19.15 -0.81 -24.06
CA PHE A 266 -18.44 -1.58 -23.04
C PHE A 266 -17.12 -2.13 -23.57
N PHE A 267 -17.13 -2.74 -24.76
CA PHE A 267 -15.95 -3.40 -25.31
C PHE A 267 -15.00 -2.46 -26.05
N GLU A 268 -15.50 -1.37 -26.64
CA GLU A 268 -14.68 -0.47 -27.47
C GLU A 268 -14.26 0.82 -26.76
N ASP A 269 -15.08 1.34 -25.83
CA ASP A 269 -14.86 2.67 -25.24
C ASP A 269 -14.58 2.67 -23.74
N THR A 270 -14.91 1.59 -23.03
CA THR A 270 -14.92 1.59 -21.57
C THR A 270 -13.60 1.18 -20.94
N PHE A 271 -13.18 1.94 -19.94
CA PHE A 271 -12.05 1.65 -19.07
C PHE A 271 -12.44 1.85 -17.59
N PRO A 272 -11.78 1.14 -16.65
CA PRO A 272 -12.14 1.21 -15.25
C PRO A 272 -11.61 2.48 -14.58
N VAL A 273 -12.41 3.06 -13.71
CA VAL A 273 -12.04 4.16 -12.82
C VAL A 273 -12.12 3.66 -11.38
N VAL A 274 -11.02 3.78 -10.63
CA VAL A 274 -10.87 3.27 -9.27
C VAL A 274 -10.86 4.47 -8.30
N PRO A 275 -11.99 4.77 -7.63
CA PRO A 275 -12.02 5.74 -6.55
C PRO A 275 -11.27 5.21 -5.32
N THR A 276 -10.44 6.06 -4.70
CA THR A 276 -9.80 5.76 -3.42
C THR A 276 -9.61 7.00 -2.56
N ASN A 277 -9.40 6.81 -1.25
CA ASN A 277 -8.96 7.86 -0.33
C ASN A 277 -7.43 8.00 -0.25
N LYS A 278 -6.70 6.99 -0.73
CA LYS A 278 -5.24 6.96 -0.78
C LYS A 278 -4.76 5.89 -1.75
N THR A 279 -3.65 6.08 -2.46
CA THR A 279 -3.07 5.02 -3.31
C THR A 279 -2.68 3.81 -2.51
N GLU A 280 -2.19 3.94 -1.27
CA GLU A 280 -1.80 2.79 -0.44
C GLU A 280 -2.98 1.92 0.02
N PHE A 281 -4.24 2.28 -0.27
CA PHE A 281 -5.40 1.39 -0.11
C PHE A 281 -5.56 0.40 -1.26
N LEU A 282 -4.89 0.66 -2.39
CA LEU A 282 -4.78 -0.23 -3.53
C LEU A 282 -3.57 -1.13 -3.28
N MET A 283 -3.80 -2.44 -3.19
CA MET A 283 -2.76 -3.35 -2.70
C MET A 283 -1.52 -3.39 -3.59
N GLU A 284 -1.63 -3.22 -4.91
CA GLU A 284 -0.44 -3.07 -5.76
C GLU A 284 0.47 -1.90 -5.34
N PHE A 285 -0.09 -0.74 -4.98
CA PHE A 285 0.69 0.40 -4.47
C PHE A 285 1.16 0.17 -3.04
N ASN A 286 0.34 -0.46 -2.19
CA ASN A 286 0.70 -0.80 -0.82
C ASN A 286 1.94 -1.72 -0.78
N GLN A 287 1.91 -2.74 -1.63
CA GLN A 287 2.96 -3.75 -1.73
C GLN A 287 4.15 -3.30 -2.56
N GLY A 288 4.02 -2.24 -3.38
CA GLY A 288 5.11 -1.73 -4.23
C GLY A 288 5.22 -2.42 -5.59
N SER A 289 4.21 -3.20 -5.99
CA SER A 289 4.05 -3.71 -7.35
C SER A 289 3.60 -2.63 -8.33
N ALA A 290 3.04 -1.52 -7.82
CA ALA A 290 2.74 -0.30 -8.56
C ALA A 290 3.47 0.90 -7.96
N SER A 291 3.93 1.81 -8.82
CA SER A 291 4.59 3.05 -8.42
C SER A 291 4.36 4.18 -9.43
N ILE A 292 4.45 5.42 -8.95
CA ILE A 292 4.41 6.61 -9.82
C ILE A 292 5.70 6.67 -10.63
N CYS A 293 5.58 6.71 -11.96
CA CYS A 293 6.72 6.73 -12.88
C CYS A 293 6.92 8.08 -13.57
N ASP A 294 5.91 8.96 -13.57
CA ASP A 294 6.01 10.35 -14.03
C ASP A 294 5.01 11.25 -13.26
N GLY A 295 5.33 12.53 -13.12
CA GLY A 295 4.53 13.49 -12.35
C GLY A 295 4.58 13.22 -10.84
N ARG A 296 3.40 13.20 -10.20
CA ARG A 296 3.26 12.97 -8.75
C ARG A 296 2.01 12.14 -8.43
N ASP A 297 1.97 11.63 -7.21
CA ASP A 297 0.74 11.09 -6.65
C ASP A 297 -0.29 12.20 -6.31
N ILE A 298 -1.53 11.79 -6.07
CA ILE A 298 -2.60 12.63 -5.54
C ILE A 298 -2.26 12.99 -4.08
N THR A 299 -2.37 14.28 -3.76
CA THR A 299 -2.05 14.78 -2.42
C THR A 299 -3.14 14.45 -1.42
N LYS A 300 -2.78 14.48 -0.13
CA LYS A 300 -3.74 14.26 0.96
C LYS A 300 -4.88 15.28 0.91
N GLU A 301 -4.57 16.54 0.64
CA GLU A 301 -5.53 17.63 0.53
C GLU A 301 -6.49 17.40 -0.65
N GLU A 302 -5.98 17.01 -1.82
CA GLU A 302 -6.80 16.67 -3.00
C GLU A 302 -7.75 15.49 -2.73
N TYR A 303 -7.28 14.47 -1.98
CA TYR A 303 -8.15 13.38 -1.51
C TYR A 303 -9.24 13.86 -0.54
N GLU A 304 -8.89 14.73 0.41
CA GLU A 304 -9.80 15.22 1.45
C GLU A 304 -10.89 16.15 0.90
N GLU A 305 -10.53 17.03 -0.04
CA GLU A 305 -11.41 18.00 -0.70
C GLU A 305 -12.23 17.35 -1.83
N GLY A 306 -11.71 16.26 -2.42
CA GLY A 306 -12.32 15.58 -3.55
C GLY A 306 -12.06 16.33 -4.86
N ASP A 307 -10.82 16.75 -5.06
CA ASP A 307 -10.42 17.45 -6.28
C ASP A 307 -10.55 16.54 -7.51
N LYS A 308 -10.89 17.13 -8.65
CA LYS A 308 -10.99 16.43 -9.94
C LYS A 308 -9.59 16.24 -10.54
N VAL A 309 -8.77 15.42 -9.88
CA VAL A 309 -7.43 15.01 -10.32
C VAL A 309 -7.36 13.50 -10.46
N CYS A 310 -6.49 13.00 -11.35
CA CYS A 310 -6.32 11.58 -11.55
C CYS A 310 -4.85 11.20 -11.79
N ILE A 311 -4.54 9.93 -11.53
CA ILE A 311 -3.35 9.27 -12.06
C ILE A 311 -3.79 8.15 -12.99
N ILE A 312 -3.03 7.93 -14.07
CA ILE A 312 -3.37 6.94 -15.10
C ILE A 312 -2.19 6.04 -15.42
N HIS A 313 -2.46 4.85 -15.95
CA HIS A 313 -1.39 3.94 -16.35
C HIS A 313 -0.59 4.52 -17.52
N TRP A 314 0.75 4.42 -17.48
CA TRP A 314 1.62 5.05 -18.48
C TRP A 314 1.37 4.59 -19.93
N LYS A 315 1.02 3.31 -20.13
CA LYS A 315 0.68 2.79 -21.48
C LYS A 315 -0.62 3.40 -22.00
N PHE A 316 -1.60 3.63 -21.13
CA PHE A 316 -2.85 4.26 -21.49
C PHE A 316 -2.62 5.72 -21.91
N ALA A 317 -1.75 6.42 -21.19
CA ALA A 317 -1.30 7.75 -21.58
C ALA A 317 -0.58 7.75 -22.94
N GLN A 318 0.31 6.78 -23.16
CA GLN A 318 1.10 6.66 -24.39
C GLN A 318 0.24 6.45 -25.62
N ILE A 319 -0.74 5.53 -25.58
CA ILE A 319 -1.63 5.24 -26.72
C ILE A 319 -2.43 6.49 -27.11
N ASN A 320 -2.75 7.34 -26.14
CA ASN A 320 -3.56 8.55 -26.32
C ASN A 320 -2.74 9.85 -26.43
N ASN A 321 -1.40 9.78 -26.45
CA ASN A 321 -0.51 10.95 -26.40
C ASN A 321 -0.82 11.94 -25.26
N LEU A 322 -1.31 11.44 -24.13
CA LEU A 322 -1.61 12.25 -22.94
C LEU A 322 -0.34 12.58 -22.16
N LYS A 323 -0.31 13.75 -21.52
CA LYS A 323 0.78 14.24 -20.68
C LYS A 323 0.26 14.61 -19.29
N VAL A 324 1.16 14.60 -18.31
CA VAL A 324 0.89 15.19 -17.00
C VAL A 324 0.51 16.66 -17.18
N GLY A 325 -0.62 17.07 -16.62
CA GLY A 325 -1.22 18.39 -16.76
C GLY A 325 -2.40 18.46 -17.73
N ASP A 326 -2.58 17.47 -18.61
CA ASP A 326 -3.74 17.38 -19.49
C ASP A 326 -5.02 17.02 -18.72
N ASN A 327 -6.18 17.18 -19.36
CA ASN A 327 -7.46 16.79 -18.79
C ASN A 327 -8.00 15.54 -19.49
N LEU A 328 -8.53 14.62 -18.70
CA LEU A 328 -9.27 13.45 -19.14
C LEU A 328 -10.74 13.62 -18.75
N ASN A 329 -11.65 13.65 -19.72
CA ASN A 329 -13.09 13.67 -19.45
C ASN A 329 -13.55 12.27 -19.03
N LEU A 330 -14.11 12.11 -17.84
CA LEU A 330 -14.64 10.85 -17.36
C LEU A 330 -16.17 10.92 -17.33
N LYS A 331 -16.80 10.08 -18.14
CA LYS A 331 -18.25 9.84 -18.13
C LYS A 331 -18.53 8.52 -17.41
N LEU A 332 -18.71 8.60 -16.10
CA LEU A 332 -18.99 7.44 -15.25
C LEU A 332 -20.44 7.00 -15.44
N TYR A 333 -20.66 5.73 -15.73
CA TYR A 333 -22.00 5.24 -16.11
C TYR A 333 -22.39 3.91 -15.45
N TYR A 334 -21.48 3.16 -14.84
CA TYR A 334 -21.84 2.07 -13.94
C TYR A 334 -20.90 1.98 -12.73
N ALA A 335 -21.36 1.29 -11.68
CA ALA A 335 -20.60 1.00 -10.47
C ALA A 335 -20.70 -0.49 -10.12
N ASP A 336 -19.59 -1.07 -9.69
CA ASP A 336 -19.54 -2.45 -9.22
C ASP A 336 -18.84 -2.49 -7.86
N TYR A 337 -19.60 -2.92 -6.86
CA TYR A 337 -19.20 -3.06 -5.46
C TYR A 337 -18.87 -4.51 -5.08
N GLU A 338 -19.05 -5.45 -6.01
CA GLU A 338 -18.82 -6.87 -5.79
C GLU A 338 -17.43 -7.27 -6.24
N LYS A 339 -17.06 -6.93 -7.48
CA LYS A 339 -15.79 -7.36 -8.09
C LYS A 339 -14.77 -6.23 -8.11
N SER A 340 -13.54 -6.60 -8.38
CA SER A 340 -12.45 -5.66 -8.66
C SER A 340 -12.35 -5.38 -10.16
N ALA A 341 -11.86 -4.19 -10.51
CA ALA A 341 -11.67 -3.82 -11.91
C ALA A 341 -10.74 -4.79 -12.67
N SER A 342 -9.77 -5.43 -12.01
CA SER A 342 -8.83 -6.35 -12.65
C SER A 342 -9.44 -7.68 -13.06
N GLN A 343 -10.55 -8.09 -12.44
CA GLN A 343 -11.27 -9.31 -12.82
C GLN A 343 -12.03 -9.15 -14.14
N ILE A 344 -12.44 -7.90 -14.45
CA ILE A 344 -13.17 -7.52 -15.67
C ILE A 344 -12.21 -7.07 -16.75
N PHE A 345 -11.39 -6.06 -16.45
CA PHE A 345 -10.43 -5.46 -17.35
C PHE A 345 -9.05 -6.09 -17.14
N ARG A 346 -8.91 -7.33 -17.61
CA ARG A 346 -7.69 -8.12 -17.46
C ARG A 346 -6.59 -7.60 -18.39
N ALA A 347 -5.36 -8.03 -18.15
CA ALA A 347 -4.22 -7.67 -18.99
C ALA A 347 -4.37 -8.14 -20.45
N ASN A 348 -5.04 -9.26 -20.66
CA ASN A 348 -5.19 -9.96 -21.95
C ASN A 348 -6.58 -9.80 -22.58
N GLY A 349 -7.50 -9.05 -21.97
CA GLY A 349 -8.84 -8.88 -22.51
C GLY A 349 -9.83 -8.27 -21.52
N THR A 350 -11.06 -8.09 -21.98
CA THR A 350 -12.19 -7.69 -21.15
C THR A 350 -13.19 -8.84 -21.10
N VAL A 351 -13.71 -9.16 -19.92
CA VAL A 351 -14.74 -10.19 -19.72
C VAL A 351 -16.06 -9.50 -19.39
N SER A 352 -17.16 -9.94 -19.98
CA SER A 352 -18.51 -9.53 -19.59
C SER A 352 -19.05 -10.54 -18.57
N ASP A 353 -19.34 -10.09 -17.35
CA ASP A 353 -19.85 -10.96 -16.28
C ASP A 353 -21.02 -10.35 -15.49
N PHE A 354 -21.60 -9.28 -16.04
CA PHE A 354 -22.81 -8.61 -15.59
C PHE A 354 -23.62 -8.09 -16.79
N GLY A 355 -24.92 -7.84 -16.60
CA GLY A 355 -25.80 -7.34 -17.65
C GLY A 355 -25.56 -5.87 -17.94
N LEU A 356 -25.43 -5.52 -19.22
CA LEU A 356 -25.11 -4.15 -19.67
C LEU A 356 -26.32 -3.20 -19.72
N LEU A 357 -27.52 -3.72 -19.47
CA LEU A 357 -28.77 -2.95 -19.42
C LEU A 357 -29.26 -2.79 -17.97
N ASN A 358 -29.90 -1.65 -17.70
CA ASN A 358 -30.59 -1.41 -16.44
C ASN A 358 -31.91 -2.22 -16.36
N ALA A 359 -32.61 -2.16 -15.24
CA ALA A 359 -33.86 -2.91 -15.00
C ALA A 359 -35.00 -2.54 -15.96
N GLN A 360 -34.90 -1.42 -16.68
CA GLN A 360 -35.85 -1.01 -17.71
C GLN A 360 -35.48 -1.55 -19.10
N GLY A 361 -34.31 -2.18 -19.26
CA GLY A 361 -33.79 -2.62 -20.56
C GLY A 361 -33.18 -1.47 -21.38
N GLU A 362 -32.75 -0.41 -20.71
CA GLU A 362 -32.06 0.73 -21.30
C GLU A 362 -30.57 0.70 -20.97
N GLU A 363 -29.75 1.34 -21.79
CA GLU A 363 -28.34 1.57 -21.50
C GLU A 363 -28.19 2.31 -20.16
N TYR A 364 -27.19 1.94 -19.35
CA TYR A 364 -26.94 2.68 -18.10
C TYR A 364 -26.60 4.16 -18.39
N PRO A 365 -27.31 5.11 -17.73
CA PRO A 365 -27.07 6.53 -17.96
C PRO A 365 -25.77 7.00 -17.31
N VAL A 366 -25.15 8.05 -17.87
CA VAL A 366 -24.01 8.70 -17.23
C VAL A 366 -24.48 9.42 -15.97
N PHE A 367 -23.96 9.04 -14.80
CA PHE A 367 -24.27 9.69 -13.54
C PHE A 367 -23.28 10.80 -13.20
N GLU A 368 -22.06 10.77 -13.75
CA GLU A 368 -21.03 11.79 -13.53
C GLU A 368 -20.28 12.07 -14.84
N ASP A 369 -20.21 13.33 -15.25
CA ASP A 369 -19.47 13.79 -16.43
C ASP A 369 -18.57 14.95 -16.00
N SER A 370 -17.27 14.67 -15.86
CA SER A 370 -16.33 15.62 -15.27
C SER A 370 -14.95 15.52 -15.92
N ASN A 371 -14.26 16.66 -16.04
CA ASN A 371 -12.86 16.70 -16.47
C ASN A 371 -11.93 16.51 -15.27
N TYR A 372 -11.04 15.54 -15.36
CA TYR A 372 -10.02 15.26 -14.36
C TYR A 372 -8.64 15.66 -14.88
N LYS A 373 -7.91 16.45 -14.10
CA LYS A 373 -6.53 16.81 -14.42
C LYS A 373 -5.59 15.64 -14.09
N ILE A 374 -4.80 15.22 -15.07
CA ILE A 374 -3.78 14.19 -14.90
C ILE A 374 -2.62 14.79 -14.10
N VAL A 375 -2.37 14.27 -12.90
CA VAL A 375 -1.27 14.74 -12.02
C VAL A 375 -0.05 13.81 -12.02
N GLY A 376 -0.21 12.58 -12.51
CA GLY A 376 0.88 11.62 -12.62
C GLY A 376 0.52 10.39 -13.44
N PHE A 377 1.57 9.64 -13.79
CA PHE A 377 1.47 8.33 -14.39
C PHE A 377 1.99 7.28 -13.44
N TYR A 378 1.34 6.12 -13.42
CA TYR A 378 1.82 4.96 -12.70
C TYR A 378 2.19 3.82 -13.65
N SER A 379 3.08 2.96 -13.17
CA SER A 379 3.40 1.67 -13.78
C SER A 379 3.19 0.57 -12.76
N ASN A 380 2.76 -0.60 -13.22
CA ASN A 380 2.66 -1.80 -12.41
C ASN A 380 3.28 -3.02 -13.12
N THR A 381 3.71 -3.99 -12.32
CA THR A 381 4.18 -5.29 -12.81
C THR A 381 3.00 -6.26 -12.88
N VAL A 382 2.42 -6.42 -14.06
CA VAL A 382 1.34 -7.39 -14.28
C VAL A 382 1.93 -8.64 -14.93
N ASN A 383 1.62 -9.81 -14.38
CA ASN A 383 1.83 -11.07 -15.10
C ASN A 383 0.61 -11.33 -15.99
N PRO A 384 0.71 -11.15 -17.32
CA PRO A 384 -0.44 -11.28 -18.21
C PRO A 384 -0.96 -12.72 -18.34
N GLU A 385 -0.21 -13.71 -17.88
CA GLU A 385 -0.59 -15.13 -17.92
C GLU A 385 -1.27 -15.61 -16.62
N ALA A 386 -1.24 -14.81 -15.55
CA ALA A 386 -1.87 -15.17 -14.29
C ALA A 386 -3.30 -14.66 -14.22
N GLU A 387 -4.20 -15.48 -13.68
CA GLU A 387 -5.55 -15.04 -13.33
C GLU A 387 -5.49 -13.97 -12.22
N PRO A 388 -6.25 -12.87 -12.35
CA PRO A 388 -6.25 -11.79 -11.37
C PRO A 388 -6.84 -12.27 -10.04
N THR A 389 -6.15 -11.97 -8.94
CA THR A 389 -6.64 -12.24 -7.58
C THR A 389 -7.68 -11.22 -7.13
N GLY A 390 -7.73 -10.08 -7.83
CA GLY A 390 -8.58 -8.93 -7.59
C GLY A 390 -7.88 -7.80 -6.83
N TYR A 391 -6.69 -8.06 -6.30
CA TYR A 391 -5.84 -7.03 -5.68
C TYR A 391 -5.08 -6.18 -6.71
N GLU A 392 -5.05 -6.63 -7.96
CA GLU A 392 -4.43 -5.97 -9.09
C GLU A 392 -5.25 -4.79 -9.59
N LEU A 393 -4.60 -3.81 -10.24
CA LEU A 393 -5.30 -2.75 -10.96
C LEU A 393 -5.73 -3.26 -12.33
N GLY A 394 -6.95 -2.90 -12.75
CA GLY A 394 -7.45 -3.22 -14.08
C GLY A 394 -6.61 -2.56 -15.19
N ARG A 395 -6.61 -3.18 -16.36
CA ARG A 395 -6.03 -2.63 -17.58
C ARG A 395 -6.62 -1.23 -17.82
N ASN A 396 -5.73 -0.26 -18.09
CA ASN A 396 -6.07 1.16 -18.27
C ASN A 396 -6.77 1.83 -17.08
N ALA A 397 -6.64 1.28 -15.87
CA ALA A 397 -7.31 1.88 -14.72
C ALA A 397 -6.88 3.34 -14.48
N VAL A 398 -7.88 4.17 -14.18
CA VAL A 398 -7.72 5.57 -13.80
C VAL A 398 -8.04 5.69 -12.32
N VAL A 399 -7.09 6.15 -11.51
CA VAL A 399 -7.29 6.31 -10.06
C VAL A 399 -7.68 7.75 -9.77
N ILE A 400 -8.74 7.94 -8.99
CA ILE A 400 -9.29 9.26 -8.61
C ILE A 400 -9.56 9.34 -7.10
N PRO A 401 -9.70 10.54 -6.52
CA PRO A 401 -10.25 10.68 -5.17
C PRO A 401 -11.69 10.18 -5.09
N SER A 402 -12.03 9.32 -4.12
CA SER A 402 -13.41 8.86 -3.92
C SER A 402 -14.39 10.01 -3.77
N LYS A 403 -14.01 11.03 -3.00
CA LYS A 403 -14.82 12.24 -2.76
C LYS A 403 -15.01 13.12 -3.99
N SER A 404 -14.28 12.88 -5.08
CA SER A 404 -14.42 13.69 -6.30
C SER A 404 -15.72 13.39 -7.03
N VAL A 405 -16.28 12.18 -6.89
CA VAL A 405 -17.59 11.81 -7.44
C VAL A 405 -18.67 12.35 -6.50
N LYS A 406 -19.55 13.21 -7.01
CA LYS A 406 -20.58 13.89 -6.18
C LYS A 406 -21.99 13.36 -6.47
N ASN A 407 -22.22 12.87 -7.68
CA ASN A 407 -23.51 12.33 -8.09
C ASN A 407 -23.66 10.88 -7.64
N SER A 408 -24.91 10.46 -7.39
CA SER A 408 -25.21 9.11 -6.91
C SER A 408 -25.19 8.10 -8.05
N ASP A 409 -24.61 6.93 -7.77
CA ASP A 409 -24.58 5.73 -8.61
C ASP A 409 -25.72 4.75 -8.33
N GLU A 410 -26.69 5.12 -7.48
CA GLU A 410 -27.71 4.20 -6.94
C GLU A 410 -28.55 3.47 -8.00
N ASN A 411 -28.72 4.06 -9.19
CA ASN A 411 -29.43 3.46 -10.32
C ASN A 411 -28.50 2.84 -11.38
N ASN A 412 -27.21 2.67 -11.05
CA ASN A 412 -26.15 2.30 -11.98
C ASN A 412 -25.27 1.17 -11.43
N ILE A 413 -25.74 0.46 -10.41
CA ILE A 413 -24.99 -0.61 -9.76
C ILE A 413 -25.21 -1.92 -10.52
N VAL A 414 -24.15 -2.47 -11.11
CA VAL A 414 -24.20 -3.74 -11.86
C VAL A 414 -23.92 -4.96 -10.99
N GLY A 415 -23.23 -4.76 -9.86
CA GLY A 415 -22.86 -5.79 -8.89
C GLY A 415 -22.73 -5.18 -7.48
N TYR A 416 -23.22 -5.88 -6.48
CA TYR A 416 -23.09 -5.47 -5.08
C TYR A 416 -22.98 -6.70 -4.19
N GLY A 417 -21.77 -6.90 -3.66
CA GLY A 417 -21.38 -8.12 -2.98
C GLY A 417 -20.84 -7.93 -1.57
N PRO A 418 -20.42 -9.03 -0.92
CA PRO A 418 -19.79 -9.01 0.40
C PRO A 418 -18.50 -8.17 0.42
N MET A 419 -18.12 -7.70 1.60
CA MET A 419 -16.81 -7.03 1.79
C MET A 419 -15.67 -7.97 1.40
N LYS A 420 -14.75 -7.49 0.58
CA LYS A 420 -13.54 -8.20 0.15
C LYS A 420 -12.31 -7.33 0.34
N GLY A 421 -11.15 -7.94 0.57
CA GLY A 421 -9.94 -7.19 0.89
C GLY A 421 -9.52 -6.21 -0.22
N TYR A 422 -9.91 -6.46 -1.47
CA TYR A 422 -9.63 -5.58 -2.60
C TYR A 422 -10.58 -4.38 -2.72
N ASN A 423 -11.77 -4.41 -2.12
CA ASN A 423 -12.75 -3.31 -2.18
C ASN A 423 -13.06 -2.69 -0.81
N THR A 424 -12.65 -3.30 0.30
CA THR A 424 -12.96 -2.82 1.64
C THR A 424 -11.69 -2.59 2.44
N SER A 425 -11.43 -1.32 2.77
CA SER A 425 -10.24 -0.97 3.55
C SER A 425 -10.43 0.26 4.43
N PHE A 426 -9.50 0.45 5.37
CA PHE A 426 -9.42 1.59 6.29
C PHE A 426 -7.98 1.85 6.73
N GLN A 427 -7.77 2.96 7.44
CA GLN A 427 -6.46 3.30 8.02
C GLN A 427 -6.54 3.48 9.54
N ILE A 428 -5.58 2.91 10.26
CA ILE A 428 -5.36 3.14 11.69
C ILE A 428 -3.94 3.69 11.94
N PRO A 429 -3.68 4.27 13.13
CA PRO A 429 -2.34 4.67 13.53
C PRO A 429 -1.38 3.48 13.55
N ASN A 430 -0.13 3.72 13.18
CA ASN A 430 0.87 2.67 13.18
C ASN A 430 1.09 2.10 14.60
N GLY A 431 1.36 0.81 14.70
CA GLY A 431 1.57 0.12 15.99
C GLY A 431 0.31 -0.09 16.83
N THR A 432 -0.89 0.18 16.29
CA THR A 432 -2.17 -0.01 17.02
C THR A 432 -2.97 -1.24 16.55
N THR A 433 -2.40 -2.09 15.68
CA THR A 433 -3.08 -3.27 15.11
C THR A 433 -3.61 -4.22 16.18
N LYS A 434 -2.80 -4.49 17.23
CA LYS A 434 -3.17 -5.36 18.34
C LYS A 434 -4.35 -4.80 19.15
N GLU A 435 -4.31 -3.51 19.47
CA GLU A 435 -5.38 -2.83 20.22
C GLU A 435 -6.69 -2.85 19.41
N TYR A 436 -6.60 -2.59 18.09
CA TYR A 436 -7.73 -2.72 17.20
C TYR A 436 -8.32 -4.14 17.24
N MET A 437 -7.49 -5.18 17.06
CA MET A 437 -7.96 -6.56 17.01
C MET A 437 -8.55 -7.05 18.33
N GLU A 438 -8.03 -6.60 19.48
CA GLU A 438 -8.61 -6.90 20.79
C GLU A 438 -10.03 -6.31 20.91
N LYS A 439 -10.24 -5.06 20.49
CA LYS A 439 -11.56 -4.41 20.51
C LYS A 439 -12.52 -5.00 19.47
N PHE A 440 -12.03 -5.29 18.27
CA PHE A 440 -12.81 -5.90 17.20
C PHE A 440 -13.33 -7.29 17.61
N LYS A 441 -12.46 -8.13 18.18
CA LYS A 441 -12.86 -9.45 18.72
C LYS A 441 -13.89 -9.33 19.85
N ALA A 442 -13.80 -8.30 20.68
CA ALA A 442 -14.76 -8.06 21.76
C ALA A 442 -16.18 -7.73 21.26
N LEU A 443 -16.35 -7.34 19.98
CA LEU A 443 -17.67 -7.16 19.36
C LEU A 443 -18.39 -8.49 19.08
N GLY A 444 -17.67 -9.62 19.08
CA GLY A 444 -18.24 -10.93 18.80
C GLY A 444 -18.61 -11.17 17.32
N ILE A 445 -18.06 -10.37 16.40
CA ILE A 445 -18.29 -10.51 14.96
C ILE A 445 -17.33 -11.59 14.42
N SER A 446 -17.86 -12.76 14.05
CA SER A 446 -17.05 -13.91 13.61
C SER A 446 -16.98 -14.10 12.10
N ASN A 447 -17.89 -13.47 11.36
CA ASN A 447 -18.05 -13.55 9.90
C ASN A 447 -17.28 -12.47 9.14
N LEU A 448 -16.50 -11.63 9.84
CA LEU A 448 -15.58 -10.66 9.25
C LEU A 448 -14.15 -10.97 9.67
N GLU A 449 -13.25 -11.00 8.70
CA GLU A 449 -11.81 -11.07 8.89
C GLU A 449 -11.17 -9.74 8.55
N VAL A 450 -10.26 -9.30 9.40
CA VAL A 450 -9.49 -8.08 9.20
C VAL A 450 -8.02 -8.47 9.13
N GLU A 451 -7.36 -8.06 8.06
CA GLU A 451 -5.92 -8.22 7.85
C GLU A 451 -5.26 -6.84 7.80
N PHE A 452 -4.05 -6.73 8.36
CA PHE A 452 -3.31 -5.48 8.43
C PHE A 452 -2.03 -5.53 7.60
N TYR A 453 -1.81 -4.48 6.82
CA TYR A 453 -0.57 -4.20 6.10
C TYR A 453 0.03 -2.90 6.63
N ASP A 454 1.10 -3.02 7.41
CA ASP A 454 1.82 -1.90 8.04
C ASP A 454 3.15 -1.57 7.33
N GLY A 455 3.42 -2.23 6.19
CA GLY A 455 4.66 -2.10 5.44
C GLY A 455 5.93 -2.55 6.21
N GLY A 456 5.78 -3.26 7.34
CA GLY A 456 6.89 -3.64 8.21
C GLY A 456 7.17 -2.67 9.36
N TYR A 457 6.30 -1.68 9.59
CA TYR A 457 6.44 -0.70 10.67
C TYR A 457 6.64 -1.35 12.04
N GLU A 458 5.82 -2.30 12.45
CA GLU A 458 5.89 -2.90 13.80
C GLU A 458 7.22 -3.63 14.02
N LYS A 459 7.72 -4.29 12.97
CA LYS A 459 9.01 -4.98 13.01
C LYS A 459 10.17 -3.98 13.18
N LEU A 460 10.19 -2.92 12.37
CA LEU A 460 11.23 -1.88 12.40
C LEU A 460 11.19 -1.06 13.69
N SER A 461 10.00 -0.64 14.12
CA SER A 461 9.81 0.14 15.35
C SER A 461 10.20 -0.68 16.59
N SER A 462 9.88 -1.97 16.65
CA SER A 462 10.30 -2.86 17.73
C SER A 462 11.83 -3.00 17.81
N GLY A 463 12.50 -3.18 16.67
CA GLY A 463 13.96 -3.19 16.59
C GLY A 463 14.58 -1.89 17.13
N MET A 464 14.00 -0.75 16.74
CA MET A 464 14.47 0.57 17.17
C MET A 464 14.21 0.83 18.67
N GLN A 465 13.09 0.36 19.22
CA GLN A 465 12.80 0.44 20.65
C GLN A 465 13.79 -0.39 21.50
N ASN A 466 14.19 -1.57 21.02
CA ASN A 466 15.21 -2.38 21.67
C ASN A 466 16.57 -1.66 21.69
N LEU A 467 17.01 -1.11 20.55
CA LEU A 467 18.24 -0.32 20.46
C LEU A 467 18.19 0.93 21.36
N LYS A 468 17.05 1.62 21.41
CA LYS A 468 16.82 2.75 22.31
C LYS A 468 16.97 2.36 23.77
N THR A 469 16.44 1.19 24.17
CA THR A 469 16.57 0.68 25.55
C THR A 469 18.04 0.42 25.90
N VAL A 470 18.79 -0.25 25.02
CA VAL A 470 20.24 -0.45 25.20
C VAL A 470 20.97 0.88 25.29
N ALA A 471 20.63 1.85 24.44
CA ALA A 471 21.23 3.18 24.45
C ALA A 471 20.99 3.92 25.78
N VAL A 472 19.76 3.88 26.33
CA VAL A 472 19.44 4.49 27.64
C VAL A 472 20.26 3.87 28.76
N VAL A 473 20.35 2.54 28.80
CA VAL A 473 21.19 1.83 29.79
C VAL A 473 22.65 2.24 29.64
N LEU A 474 23.15 2.31 28.41
CA LEU A 474 24.52 2.72 28.12
C LEU A 474 24.79 4.15 28.61
N VAL A 475 23.88 5.11 28.36
CA VAL A 475 23.99 6.49 28.85
C VAL A 475 23.99 6.55 30.38
N ALA A 476 23.08 5.82 31.03
CA ALA A 476 22.99 5.82 32.49
C ALA A 476 24.27 5.28 33.14
N VAL A 477 24.75 4.12 32.70
CA VAL A 477 25.94 3.47 33.25
C VAL A 477 27.21 4.27 32.94
N SER A 478 27.40 4.69 31.69
CA SER A 478 28.57 5.47 31.29
C SER A 478 28.58 6.88 31.88
N GLY A 479 27.41 7.51 32.05
CA GLY A 479 27.27 8.81 32.72
C GLY A 479 27.67 8.74 34.19
N ALA A 480 27.15 7.74 34.93
CA ALA A 480 27.52 7.51 36.32
C ALA A 480 29.02 7.19 36.46
N THR A 481 29.56 6.35 35.57
CA THR A 481 30.99 5.98 35.57
C THR A 481 31.88 7.18 35.23
N THR A 482 31.49 8.00 34.26
CA THR A 482 32.20 9.24 33.90
C THR A 482 32.24 10.19 35.09
N LEU A 483 31.12 10.41 35.78
CA LEU A 483 31.06 11.23 36.99
C LEU A 483 31.97 10.70 38.10
N ALA A 484 31.98 9.39 38.34
CA ALA A 484 32.84 8.76 39.34
C ALA A 484 34.33 8.92 39.00
N ILE A 485 34.72 8.72 37.74
CA ILE A 485 36.10 8.92 37.29
C ILE A 485 36.52 10.37 37.41
N LEU A 486 35.66 11.32 37.00
CA LEU A 486 35.92 12.75 37.14
C LEU A 486 36.13 13.14 38.59
N PHE A 487 35.24 12.70 39.49
CA PHE A 487 35.33 12.95 40.92
C PHE A 487 36.62 12.36 41.50
N PHE A 488 36.91 11.08 41.23
CA PHE A 488 38.09 10.40 41.76
C PHE A 488 39.39 11.00 41.23
N PHE A 489 39.42 11.35 39.94
CA PHE A 489 40.57 12.03 39.33
C PHE A 489 40.83 13.39 39.99
N VAL A 490 39.79 14.23 40.10
CA VAL A 490 39.87 15.55 40.75
C VAL A 490 40.30 15.42 42.21
N PHE A 491 39.68 14.50 42.95
CA PHE A 491 40.01 14.22 44.35
C PHE A 491 41.48 13.80 44.53
N LEU A 492 41.96 12.82 43.75
CA LEU A 492 43.36 12.38 43.83
C LEU A 492 44.34 13.46 43.39
N PHE A 493 44.02 14.19 42.32
CA PHE A 493 44.86 15.27 41.79
C PHE A 493 45.04 16.37 42.84
N ILE A 494 43.95 16.81 43.47
CA ILE A 494 43.95 17.87 44.49
C ILE A 494 44.61 17.37 45.78
N SER A 495 44.29 16.16 46.23
CA SER A 495 44.85 15.58 47.46
C SER A 495 46.38 15.51 47.41
N LYS A 496 46.95 15.12 46.26
CA LYS A 496 48.40 15.10 46.07
C LYS A 496 49.05 16.47 45.91
N GLN A 497 48.26 17.49 45.61
CA GLN A 497 48.75 18.86 45.44
C GLN A 497 48.63 19.71 46.71
N LYS A 498 48.11 19.16 47.82
CA LYS A 498 48.01 19.83 49.12
C LYS A 498 49.33 20.43 49.59
N LYS A 499 50.41 19.64 49.63
CA LYS A 499 51.75 20.08 50.04
C LYS A 499 52.31 21.18 49.13
N ARG A 500 52.15 21.03 47.81
CA ARG A 500 52.55 22.05 46.84
C ARG A 500 51.77 23.35 47.02
N THR A 501 50.45 23.25 47.20
CA THR A 501 49.57 24.40 47.39
C THR A 501 49.93 25.16 48.67
N ALA A 502 50.31 24.44 49.74
CA ALA A 502 50.78 25.06 50.98
C ALA A 502 52.13 25.78 50.81
N ILE A 503 53.08 25.20 50.07
CA ILE A 503 54.36 25.84 49.72
C ILE A 503 54.12 27.09 48.87
N GLU A 504 53.30 27.00 47.81
CA GLU A 504 52.97 28.12 46.93
C GLU A 504 52.28 29.27 47.69
N ARG A 505 51.35 28.95 48.61
CA ARG A 505 50.73 29.95 49.49
C ARG A 505 51.72 30.57 50.49
N SER A 506 52.69 29.81 50.98
CA SER A 506 53.74 30.31 51.90
C SER A 506 54.76 31.18 51.17
N LEU A 507 54.95 30.96 49.87
CA LEU A 507 55.79 31.79 48.99
C LEU A 507 55.04 33.01 48.41
N GLY A 508 53.82 33.30 48.87
CA GLY A 508 53.08 34.52 48.53
C GLY A 508 52.09 34.43 47.39
N MET A 509 51.83 33.24 46.81
CA MET A 509 50.77 33.10 45.80
C MET A 509 49.38 33.30 46.43
N ASN A 510 48.54 34.08 45.75
CA ASN A 510 47.18 34.32 46.21
C ASN A 510 46.24 33.14 45.89
N ARG A 511 45.07 33.06 46.56
CA ARG A 511 44.10 31.96 46.37
C ARG A 511 43.62 31.81 44.92
N LYS A 512 43.54 32.89 44.15
CA LYS A 512 43.09 32.87 42.75
C LYS A 512 44.14 32.24 41.84
N GLU A 513 45.41 32.55 42.05
CA GLU A 513 46.54 31.99 41.29
C GLU A 513 46.72 30.49 41.53
N CYS A 514 46.61 30.04 42.79
CA CYS A 514 46.58 28.61 43.11
C CYS A 514 45.40 27.90 42.43
N THR A 515 44.21 28.50 42.49
CA THR A 515 43.00 27.94 41.85
C THR A 515 43.22 27.77 40.35
N LEU A 516 43.69 28.81 39.66
CA LEU A 516 43.89 28.80 38.22
C LEU A 516 44.95 27.76 37.80
N SER A 517 46.05 27.65 38.54
CA SER A 517 47.12 26.67 38.33
C SER A 517 46.62 25.21 38.38
N MET A 518 45.83 24.87 39.40
CA MET A 518 45.27 23.53 39.56
C MET A 518 44.22 23.22 38.48
N LEU A 519 43.37 24.21 38.20
CA LEU A 519 42.26 24.10 37.25
C LEU A 519 42.76 23.87 35.83
N TYR A 520 43.82 24.57 35.38
CA TYR A 520 44.47 24.27 34.10
C TYR A 520 45.00 22.84 34.01
N GLY A 521 45.59 22.32 35.09
CA GLY A 521 46.11 20.95 35.10
C GLY A 521 45.03 19.89 34.93
N ILE A 522 43.90 20.07 35.61
CA ILE A 522 42.76 19.15 35.54
C ILE A 522 42.07 19.25 34.17
N LEU A 523 41.75 20.46 33.74
CA LEU A 523 40.95 20.68 32.54
C LEU A 523 41.67 20.27 31.25
N ILE A 524 42.99 20.43 31.14
CA ILE A 524 43.72 20.03 29.92
C ILE A 524 43.57 18.52 29.68
N ILE A 525 43.76 17.69 30.70
CA ILE A 525 43.69 16.23 30.57
C ILE A 525 42.26 15.80 30.23
N ILE A 526 41.28 16.35 30.93
CA ILE A 526 39.88 16.00 30.72
C ILE A 526 39.40 16.49 29.36
N SER A 527 39.83 17.68 28.90
CA SER A 527 39.46 18.19 27.58
C SER A 527 39.99 17.28 26.47
N ILE A 528 41.25 16.83 26.54
CA ILE A 528 41.81 15.89 25.55
C ILE A 528 41.02 14.58 25.57
N GLY A 529 40.77 14.03 26.76
CA GLY A 529 40.00 12.79 26.89
C GLY A 529 38.57 12.92 26.39
N ALA A 530 37.91 14.04 26.69
CA ALA A 530 36.55 14.32 26.29
C ALA A 530 36.42 14.53 24.77
N VAL A 531 37.37 15.24 24.15
CA VAL A 531 37.39 15.41 22.68
C VAL A 531 37.56 14.05 21.99
N ILE A 532 38.60 13.29 22.34
CA ILE A 532 38.87 11.99 21.71
C ILE A 532 37.70 11.03 21.94
N GLY A 533 37.23 10.92 23.19
CA GLY A 533 36.14 10.02 23.54
C GLY A 533 34.83 10.40 22.83
N SER A 534 34.49 11.68 22.80
CA SER A 534 33.21 12.10 22.18
C SER A 534 33.19 11.79 20.69
N PHE A 535 34.28 12.08 19.97
CA PHE A 535 34.38 11.79 18.54
C PHE A 535 34.49 10.28 18.24
N ALA A 536 35.19 9.51 19.07
CA ALA A 536 35.25 8.06 18.93
C ALA A 536 33.85 7.42 19.12
N GLY A 537 33.11 7.84 20.16
CA GLY A 537 31.74 7.35 20.40
C GLY A 537 30.79 7.69 19.26
N PHE A 538 30.92 8.89 18.69
CA PHE A 538 30.17 9.30 17.51
C PHE A 538 30.44 8.40 16.30
N LYS A 539 31.72 8.16 15.97
CA LYS A 539 32.09 7.29 14.83
C LYS A 539 31.63 5.85 15.02
N THR A 540 31.68 5.34 16.24
CA THR A 540 31.18 4.00 16.55
C THR A 540 29.65 3.93 16.41
N ALA A 541 28.92 4.97 16.83
CA ALA A 541 27.47 5.03 16.68
C ALA A 541 27.07 4.99 15.20
N ASP A 542 27.74 5.81 14.39
CA ASP A 542 27.53 5.88 12.94
C ASP A 542 27.78 4.52 12.26
N PHE A 543 28.87 3.84 12.65
CA PHE A 543 29.17 2.49 12.18
C PHE A 543 28.09 1.47 12.56
N ILE A 544 27.64 1.46 13.82
CA ILE A 544 26.59 0.52 14.28
C ILE A 544 25.29 0.74 13.52
N MET A 545 24.86 2.00 13.37
CA MET A 545 23.63 2.33 12.65
C MET A 545 23.71 1.92 11.17
N SER A 546 24.84 2.17 10.50
CA SER A 546 25.04 1.76 9.11
C SER A 546 24.98 0.23 8.93
N LYS A 547 25.42 -0.53 9.94
CA LYS A 547 25.46 -1.99 9.88
C LYS A 547 24.13 -2.63 10.28
N SER A 548 23.40 -2.09 11.27
CA SER A 548 22.07 -2.62 11.62
C SER A 548 21.11 -2.57 10.44
N THR A 549 21.19 -1.52 9.63
CA THR A 549 20.37 -1.36 8.42
C THR A 549 20.77 -2.35 7.31
N ASN A 550 22.06 -2.70 7.19
CA ASN A 550 22.58 -3.63 6.18
C ASN A 550 22.57 -5.11 6.61
N MET A 551 22.36 -5.42 7.89
CA MET A 551 22.35 -6.81 8.38
C MET A 551 20.96 -7.44 8.28
N GLU A 552 19.91 -6.62 8.14
CA GLU A 552 18.54 -7.08 7.94
C GLU A 552 18.26 -7.53 6.50
N THR A 553 19.13 -7.21 5.53
CA THR A 553 19.02 -7.67 4.13
C THR A 553 19.51 -9.09 3.87
N GLU A 554 20.30 -9.72 4.77
CA GLU A 554 20.88 -11.05 4.52
C GLU A 554 20.26 -12.23 5.32
N LEU A 555 19.37 -11.98 6.29
CA LEU A 555 18.92 -13.01 7.25
C LEU A 555 17.46 -13.46 7.15
N TYR A 556 16.69 -13.01 6.17
CA TYR A 556 15.28 -13.39 6.06
C TYR A 556 14.97 -14.04 4.71
N SER A 557 14.52 -15.30 4.76
CA SER A 557 14.02 -16.04 3.59
C SER A 557 13.00 -15.19 2.83
N THR A 558 13.31 -14.93 1.57
CA THR A 558 12.51 -14.18 0.60
C THR A 558 11.26 -14.93 0.15
N ALA A 559 10.95 -16.08 0.76
CA ALA A 559 9.87 -16.95 0.31
C ALA A 559 8.45 -16.42 0.62
N PHE A 560 8.28 -15.40 1.49
CA PHE A 560 6.94 -14.98 1.97
C PHE A 560 6.78 -13.52 2.42
N SER A 561 7.48 -12.49 1.88
CA SER A 561 7.31 -11.14 2.45
C SER A 561 7.15 -9.96 1.47
N ASN A 562 6.10 -9.18 1.73
CA ASN A 562 5.83 -7.76 1.40
C ASN A 562 7.03 -6.80 1.55
N TRP A 563 8.17 -7.29 2.02
CA TRP A 563 9.42 -6.57 2.25
C TRP A 563 10.24 -6.39 0.96
N VAL A 564 10.26 -7.39 0.08
CA VAL A 564 11.02 -7.33 -1.19
C VAL A 564 10.44 -6.27 -2.12
N ASN A 565 9.10 -6.16 -2.15
CA ASN A 565 8.39 -5.26 -3.07
C ASN A 565 8.35 -3.81 -2.56
N ASN A 566 8.53 -3.57 -1.25
CA ASN A 566 8.72 -2.22 -0.67
C ASN A 566 10.18 -1.76 -0.63
N SER A 567 11.06 -2.36 -1.44
CA SER A 567 12.49 -2.04 -1.49
C SER A 567 12.77 -0.56 -1.80
N ASP A 568 11.93 0.11 -2.59
CA ASP A 568 12.06 1.55 -2.86
C ASP A 568 11.72 2.43 -1.65
N LYS A 569 10.74 2.05 -0.82
CA LYS A 569 10.46 2.74 0.46
C LYS A 569 11.61 2.53 1.44
N ILE A 570 12.19 1.34 1.46
CA ILE A 570 13.36 1.01 2.29
C ILE A 570 14.63 1.70 1.75
N ALA A 571 14.81 1.81 0.44
CA ALA A 571 15.88 2.55 -0.21
C ALA A 571 15.78 4.04 0.12
N ASN A 572 14.59 4.63 0.05
CA ASN A 572 14.33 5.99 0.54
C ASN A 572 14.68 6.11 2.03
N LEU A 573 14.31 5.15 2.89
CA LEU A 573 14.74 5.15 4.30
C LEU A 573 16.26 5.05 4.45
N SER A 574 16.95 4.33 3.57
CA SER A 574 18.41 4.20 3.56
C SER A 574 19.12 5.48 3.11
N GLU A 575 18.57 6.21 2.14
CA GLU A 575 19.04 7.52 1.68
C GLU A 575 18.74 8.62 2.71
N ILE A 576 17.66 8.44 3.48
CA ILE A 576 17.17 9.34 4.53
C ILE A 576 17.68 8.90 5.92
N ASN A 577 18.65 7.99 6.02
CA ASN A 577 19.22 7.58 7.31
C ASN A 577 19.66 8.82 8.11
N VAL A 578 19.12 8.98 9.32
CA VAL A 578 19.64 10.00 10.25
C VAL A 578 20.99 9.51 10.72
N SER A 579 22.04 9.87 9.97
CA SER A 579 23.41 9.77 10.48
C SER A 579 23.47 10.44 11.85
N ALA A 580 24.35 9.93 12.72
CA ALA A 580 24.53 10.51 14.03
C ALA A 580 24.72 12.04 13.89
N ASN A 581 24.02 12.84 14.72
CA ASN A 581 24.09 14.28 14.58
C ASN A 581 25.53 14.75 14.89
N PRO A 582 26.23 15.43 13.97
CA PRO A 582 27.63 15.82 14.13
C PRO A 582 27.85 16.83 15.26
N LEU A 583 26.80 17.49 15.76
CA LEU A 583 26.86 18.38 16.91
C LEU A 583 26.84 17.62 18.25
N THR A 584 26.33 16.39 18.30
CA THR A 584 26.29 15.58 19.52
C THR A 584 27.66 15.41 20.18
N PRO A 585 28.75 15.02 19.48
CA PRO A 585 30.07 14.90 20.12
C PRO A 585 30.59 16.24 20.68
N VAL A 586 30.25 17.37 20.05
CA VAL A 586 30.61 18.71 20.56
C VAL A 586 29.88 19.00 21.86
N VAL A 587 28.57 18.75 21.90
CA VAL A 587 27.75 18.96 23.10
C VAL A 587 28.22 18.06 24.25
N VAL A 588 28.45 16.77 23.99
CA VAL A 588 28.95 15.82 25.01
C VAL A 588 30.30 16.28 25.55
N CYS A 589 31.22 16.70 24.67
CA CYS A 589 32.52 17.22 25.06
C CYS A 589 32.38 18.45 25.97
N LEU A 590 31.57 19.44 25.59
CA LEU A 590 31.35 20.66 26.37
C LEU A 590 30.71 20.36 27.73
N VAL A 591 29.73 19.46 27.78
CA VAL A 591 29.07 19.06 29.03
C VAL A 591 30.06 18.39 29.98
N VAL A 592 30.89 17.46 29.48
CA VAL A 592 31.91 16.79 30.31
C VAL A 592 32.93 17.79 30.85
N ILE A 593 33.39 18.74 30.04
CA ILE A 593 34.32 19.80 30.46
C ILE A 593 33.67 20.72 31.50
N LEU A 594 32.41 21.12 31.30
CA LEU A 594 31.68 21.98 32.22
C LEU A 594 31.42 21.31 33.57
N VAL A 595 30.98 20.05 33.56
CA VAL A 595 30.80 19.24 34.78
C VAL A 595 32.13 19.09 35.51
N SER A 596 33.21 18.78 34.78
CA SER A 596 34.55 18.71 35.35
C SER A 596 34.98 20.03 35.99
N PHE A 597 34.73 21.15 35.33
CA PHE A 597 35.05 22.48 35.85
C PHE A 597 34.34 22.75 37.18
N VAL A 598 33.04 22.45 37.26
CA VAL A 598 32.24 22.60 38.48
C VAL A 598 32.78 21.72 39.61
N ILE A 599 33.01 20.42 39.34
CA ILE A 599 33.58 19.48 40.34
C ILE A 599 34.94 19.99 40.83
N SER A 600 35.80 20.42 39.90
CA SER A 600 37.13 20.96 40.22
C SER A 600 37.06 22.18 41.13
N LEU A 601 36.19 23.15 40.82
CA LEU A 601 36.00 24.34 41.64
C LEU A 601 35.55 24.01 43.06
N ILE A 602 34.61 23.09 43.23
CA ILE A 602 34.12 22.67 44.55
C ILE A 602 35.27 22.10 45.40
N PHE A 603 36.03 21.16 44.84
CA PHE A 603 37.16 20.55 45.56
C PHE A 603 38.30 21.54 45.83
N ILE A 604 38.65 22.39 44.87
CA ILE A 604 39.71 23.39 45.05
C ILE A 604 39.30 24.39 46.14
N LYS A 605 38.05 24.88 46.12
CA LYS A 605 37.54 25.81 47.14
C LYS A 605 37.58 25.19 48.53
N ASN A 606 37.20 23.92 48.67
CA ASN A 606 37.28 23.21 49.93
C ASN A 606 38.73 23.01 50.39
N ASN A 607 39.64 22.69 49.47
CA ASN A 607 41.06 22.52 49.77
C ASN A 607 41.74 23.84 50.22
N LEU A 608 41.37 24.98 49.63
CA LEU A 608 41.95 26.29 49.91
C LEU A 608 41.40 26.97 51.19
N LYS A 609 40.38 26.39 51.84
CA LYS A 609 39.90 26.84 53.16
C LYS A 609 40.87 26.49 54.29
N ALA A 610 41.64 25.41 54.16
CA ALA A 610 42.60 25.00 55.18
C ALA A 610 43.79 25.98 55.31
N GLU A 611 44.31 26.13 56.52
CA GLU A 611 45.46 27.00 56.77
C GLU A 611 46.78 26.38 56.25
N PRO A 612 47.74 27.18 55.73
CA PRO A 612 48.98 26.66 55.15
C PRO A 612 49.80 25.80 56.11
N LEU A 613 49.85 26.18 57.40
CA LEU A 613 50.53 25.44 58.46
C LEU A 613 49.85 24.10 58.76
N GLU A 614 48.52 24.05 58.75
CA GLU A 614 47.75 22.83 58.99
C GLU A 614 47.87 21.82 57.84
N LEU A 615 48.08 22.30 56.60
CA LEU A 615 48.36 21.48 55.42
C LEU A 615 49.80 20.93 55.38
N LEU A 616 50.74 21.59 56.08
CA LEU A 616 52.15 21.18 56.18
C LEU A 616 52.39 20.25 57.38
N SER A 617 51.66 20.41 58.48
CA SER A 617 51.79 19.59 59.69
C SER A 617 51.19 18.18 59.57
N LYS A 618 50.22 17.98 58.67
CA LYS A 618 49.60 16.67 58.38
C LYS A 618 50.43 15.75 57.46
N SER A 619 51.74 16.00 57.29
CA SER A 619 52.59 15.25 56.33
C SER A 619 53.63 14.31 56.96
N GLU A 620 53.41 13.83 58.17
CA GLU A 620 54.03 12.59 58.65
C GLU A 620 52.97 11.49 58.67
N GLU A 621 52.69 10.94 57.47
CA GLU A 621 52.39 9.52 57.20
C GLU A 621 52.31 9.27 55.68
#